data_AF-A0A243V6Q2-F1
#
_entry.id   AF-A0A243V6Q2-F1
#
_cell.length_a   1.000
_cell.length_b   1.000
_cell.length_c   1.000
_cell.angle_alpha   90.00
_cell.angle_beta   90.00
_cell.angle_gamma   90.00
#
_symmetry.space_group_name_H-M   'P 1'
#
loop_
_entity.id
_entity.type
_entity.pdbx_description
1 polymer ?
#
loop_
_entity_poly.entity_id
_entity_poly.type
_entity_poly.pdbx_seq_one_letter_code
_entity_poly.pdbx_strand_id
1 'polypeptide(L)'
;MFNFIVMQTLFYLPFFILGALAFIFPHLKALFTTPSRGCTLAAALAFVAYLLNQRYGSGDAWMYETESVITMVLGLWMVNVVFSFGHRLLNFQSARVTYFVNASLFIYLVHHPLTLFFGAYITPHITSNWLGFLCGLIFVVGIAIILYEIHLRIPLLKFLFSGKPVVKRENDKAPAR
;
A
#
# COMPACT_ATOMS: atom_id res chain seq x y z
N MET A 1 -22.12 10.59 10.28
CA MET A 1 -21.68 9.18 10.39
C MET A 1 -22.35 8.24 9.40
N PHE A 2 -23.68 8.27 9.21
CA PHE A 2 -24.37 7.36 8.27
C PHE A 2 -23.88 7.48 6.82
N ASN A 3 -23.82 8.68 6.26
CA ASN A 3 -23.28 8.92 4.91
C ASN A 3 -21.83 8.43 4.79
N PHE A 4 -20.98 8.72 5.79
CA PHE A 4 -19.59 8.26 5.81
C PHE A 4 -19.47 6.72 5.78
N ILE A 5 -20.24 6.00 6.59
CA ILE A 5 -20.21 4.52 6.61
C ILE A 5 -20.66 3.96 5.26
N VAL A 6 -21.75 4.51 4.69
CA VAL A 6 -22.30 4.06 3.40
C VAL A 6 -21.30 4.33 2.28
N MET A 7 -20.74 5.54 2.20
CA MET A 7 -19.79 5.91 1.15
C MET A 7 -18.49 5.12 1.25
N GLN A 8 -17.95 4.89 2.44
CA GLN A 8 -16.77 4.06 2.61
C GLN A 8 -17.02 2.59 2.25
N THR A 9 -18.19 2.07 2.62
CA THR A 9 -18.56 0.70 2.24
C THR A 9 -18.70 0.59 0.73
N LEU A 10 -19.42 1.51 0.07
CA LEU A 10 -19.58 1.53 -1.39
C LEU A 10 -18.25 1.67 -2.12
N PHE A 11 -17.33 2.49 -1.59
CA PHE A 11 -16.02 2.70 -2.19
C PHE A 11 -15.15 1.44 -2.11
N TYR A 12 -15.09 0.76 -0.97
CA TYR A 12 -14.17 -0.36 -0.75
C TYR A 12 -14.75 -1.74 -1.13
N LEU A 13 -16.07 -1.92 -1.07
CA LEU A 13 -16.72 -3.20 -1.32
C LEU A 13 -16.37 -3.82 -2.69
N PRO A 14 -16.31 -3.05 -3.80
CA PRO A 14 -15.90 -3.60 -5.10
C PRO A 14 -14.49 -4.19 -5.08
N PHE A 15 -13.53 -3.53 -4.41
CA PHE A 15 -12.17 -4.01 -4.28
C PHE A 15 -12.08 -5.27 -3.42
N PHE A 16 -12.85 -5.32 -2.34
CA PHE A 16 -12.93 -6.51 -1.48
C PHE A 16 -13.49 -7.72 -2.26
N ILE A 17 -14.59 -7.53 -2.98
CA ILE A 17 -15.20 -8.58 -3.81
C ILE A 17 -14.22 -9.04 -4.90
N LEU A 18 -13.56 -8.11 -5.60
CA LEU A 18 -12.56 -8.45 -6.62
C LEU A 18 -11.39 -9.24 -6.02
N GLY A 19 -10.90 -8.85 -4.85
CA GLY A 19 -9.87 -9.59 -4.12
C GLY A 19 -10.29 -11.00 -3.74
N ALA A 20 -11.51 -11.16 -3.20
CA ALA A 20 -12.07 -12.45 -2.85
C ALA A 20 -12.25 -13.36 -4.08
N LEU A 21 -12.77 -12.81 -5.18
CA LEU A 21 -12.92 -13.53 -6.45
C LEU A 21 -11.57 -13.92 -7.06
N ALA A 22 -10.56 -13.04 -6.99
CA ALA A 22 -9.21 -13.35 -7.46
C ALA A 22 -8.54 -14.47 -6.64
N PHE A 23 -8.88 -14.57 -5.36
CA PHE A 23 -8.41 -15.65 -4.48
C PHE A 23 -9.09 -16.98 -4.82
N ILE A 24 -10.40 -16.99 -5.06
CA ILE A 24 -11.18 -18.20 -5.37
C ILE A 24 -10.90 -18.71 -6.78
N PHE A 25 -10.81 -17.82 -7.77
CA PHE A 25 -10.73 -18.17 -9.20
C PHE A 25 -9.35 -17.83 -9.79
N PRO A 26 -8.49 -18.85 -10.06
CA PRO A 26 -7.13 -18.63 -10.59
C PRO A 26 -7.10 -17.91 -11.95
N HIS A 27 -8.12 -18.10 -12.78
CA HIS A 27 -8.25 -17.41 -14.07
C HIS A 27 -8.39 -15.88 -13.89
N LEU A 28 -9.16 -15.43 -12.89
CA LEU A 28 -9.30 -13.99 -12.60
C LEU A 28 -7.99 -13.39 -12.10
N LYS A 29 -7.23 -14.17 -11.30
CA LYS A 29 -5.88 -13.77 -10.88
C LYS A 29 -4.94 -13.58 -12.07
N ALA A 30 -5.00 -14.44 -13.07
CA ALA A 30 -4.19 -14.31 -14.29
C ALA A 30 -4.53 -13.03 -15.06
N LEU A 31 -5.81 -12.65 -15.14
CA LEU A 31 -6.22 -11.41 -15.78
C LEU A 31 -5.62 -10.16 -15.11
N PHE A 32 -5.42 -10.17 -13.79
CA PHE A 32 -4.77 -9.04 -13.09
C PHE A 32 -3.28 -8.92 -13.38
N THR A 33 -2.59 -10.02 -13.66
CA THR A 33 -1.15 -10.00 -13.97
C THR A 33 -0.86 -9.82 -15.45
N THR A 34 -1.84 -10.02 -16.34
CA THR A 34 -1.72 -9.70 -17.76
C THR A 34 -2.08 -8.24 -18.05
N PRO A 35 -1.21 -7.47 -18.72
CA PRO A 35 -1.49 -6.06 -19.01
C PRO A 35 -2.63 -5.94 -20.03
N SER A 36 -3.68 -5.20 -19.68
CA SER A 36 -4.81 -4.91 -20.56
C SER A 36 -4.75 -3.48 -21.09
N ARG A 37 -4.69 -3.33 -22.42
CA ARG A 37 -4.72 -2.02 -23.09
C ARG A 37 -5.99 -1.23 -22.77
N GLY A 38 -7.12 -1.93 -22.64
CA GLY A 38 -8.40 -1.31 -22.27
C GLY A 38 -8.37 -0.72 -20.86
N CYS A 39 -7.81 -1.44 -19.89
CA CYS A 39 -7.66 -0.95 -18.52
C CYS A 39 -6.69 0.23 -18.44
N THR A 40 -5.60 0.22 -19.21
CA THR A 40 -4.65 1.35 -19.26
C THR A 40 -5.30 2.61 -19.83
N LEU A 41 -6.04 2.49 -20.94
CA LEU A 41 -6.75 3.64 -21.53
C LEU A 41 -7.84 4.15 -20.60
N ALA A 42 -8.62 3.25 -19.99
CA ALA A 42 -9.67 3.63 -19.05
C ALA A 42 -9.09 4.30 -17.78
N ALA A 43 -7.99 3.79 -17.23
CA ALA A 43 -7.28 4.42 -16.12
C ALA A 43 -6.75 5.82 -16.49
N ALA A 44 -6.22 6.00 -17.70
CA ALA A 44 -5.79 7.32 -18.18
C ALA A 44 -6.97 8.29 -18.29
N LEU A 45 -8.10 7.86 -18.84
CA LEU A 45 -9.32 8.67 -18.92
C LEU A 45 -9.86 9.04 -17.53
N ALA A 46 -9.91 8.08 -16.60
CA ALA A 46 -10.32 8.33 -15.22
C ALA A 46 -9.36 9.29 -14.50
N PHE A 47 -8.06 9.21 -14.78
CA PHE A 47 -7.07 10.13 -14.23
C PHE A 47 -7.26 11.56 -14.75
N VAL A 48 -7.55 11.71 -16.05
CA VAL A 48 -7.93 13.01 -16.62
C VAL A 48 -9.20 13.54 -15.96
N ALA A 49 -10.23 12.70 -15.79
CA ALA A 49 -11.46 13.08 -15.09
C ALA A 49 -11.20 13.52 -13.64
N TYR A 50 -10.31 12.82 -12.92
CA TYR A 50 -9.87 13.21 -11.58
C TYR A 50 -9.18 14.58 -11.56
N LEU A 51 -8.26 14.85 -12.49
CA LEU A 51 -7.58 16.14 -12.59
C LEU A 51 -8.55 17.29 -12.94
N LEU A 52 -9.52 17.03 -13.83
CA LEU A 52 -10.56 18.00 -14.17
C LEU A 52 -11.46 18.28 -12.95
N ASN A 53 -11.83 17.24 -12.20
CA ASN A 53 -12.61 17.40 -10.98
C ASN A 53 -11.86 18.22 -9.91
N GLN A 54 -10.56 17.95 -9.72
CA GLN A 54 -9.70 18.73 -8.82
C GLN A 54 -9.57 20.21 -9.25
N ARG A 55 -9.56 20.50 -10.55
CA ARG A 55 -9.35 21.85 -11.09
C ARG A 55 -10.63 22.68 -11.16
N TYR A 56 -11.76 22.07 -11.49
CA TYR A 56 -13.03 22.76 -11.80
C TYR A 56 -14.12 22.50 -10.77
N GLY A 57 -13.98 21.48 -9.93
CA GLY A 57 -14.94 21.17 -8.88
C GLY A 57 -14.82 22.10 -7.69
N SER A 58 -14.87 23.43 -7.88
CA SER A 58 -14.88 24.39 -6.78
C SER A 58 -16.32 24.78 -6.42
N GLY A 59 -16.92 24.11 -5.42
CA GLY A 59 -18.21 24.50 -4.83
C GLY A 59 -19.05 23.33 -4.31
N ASP A 60 -19.60 23.49 -3.09
CA ASP A 60 -20.59 22.69 -2.34
C ASP A 60 -20.50 21.15 -2.33
N ALA A 61 -21.21 20.56 -1.37
CA ALA A 61 -21.10 19.17 -0.88
C ALA A 61 -21.01 18.05 -1.96
N TRP A 62 -21.53 18.29 -3.17
CA TRP A 62 -21.50 17.35 -4.31
C TRP A 62 -20.08 16.96 -4.78
N MET A 63 -19.06 17.73 -4.38
CA MET A 63 -17.65 17.43 -4.65
C MET A 63 -17.20 16.09 -4.04
N TYR A 64 -17.63 15.77 -2.81
CA TYR A 64 -17.08 14.62 -2.08
C TYR A 64 -17.57 13.28 -2.65
N GLU A 65 -18.86 13.18 -3.01
CA GLU A 65 -19.39 11.96 -3.62
C GLU A 65 -18.85 11.78 -5.03
N THR A 66 -18.77 12.85 -5.83
CA THR A 66 -18.24 12.80 -7.20
C THR A 66 -16.77 12.40 -7.21
N GLU A 67 -15.96 13.00 -6.33
CA GLU A 67 -14.55 12.63 -6.18
C GLU A 67 -14.39 11.18 -5.71
N SER A 68 -15.22 10.73 -4.77
CA SER A 68 -15.21 9.34 -4.29
C SER A 68 -15.51 8.35 -5.42
N VAL A 69 -16.52 8.64 -6.27
CA VAL A 69 -16.87 7.77 -7.40
C VAL A 69 -15.78 7.76 -8.47
N ILE A 70 -15.25 8.93 -8.84
CA ILE A 70 -14.15 9.02 -9.83
C ILE A 70 -12.94 8.24 -9.32
N THR A 71 -12.58 8.39 -8.05
CA THR A 71 -11.44 7.71 -7.43
C THR A 71 -11.67 6.20 -7.33
N MET A 72 -12.89 5.76 -7.04
CA MET A 72 -13.23 4.34 -7.02
C MET A 72 -13.07 3.72 -8.41
N VAL A 73 -13.62 4.36 -9.44
CA VAL A 73 -13.54 3.88 -10.84
C VAL A 73 -12.10 3.90 -11.34
N LEU A 74 -11.35 4.96 -11.05
CA LEU A 74 -9.91 5.04 -11.32
C LEU A 74 -9.18 3.87 -10.66
N GLY A 75 -9.46 3.62 -9.38
CA GLY A 75 -8.86 2.53 -8.62
C GLY A 75 -9.13 1.17 -9.26
N LEU A 76 -10.37 0.89 -9.68
CA LEU A 76 -10.77 -0.38 -10.31
C LEU A 76 -9.96 -0.68 -11.57
N TRP A 77 -9.76 0.29 -12.45
CA TRP A 77 -8.95 0.11 -13.66
C TRP A 77 -7.45 0.11 -13.36
N MET A 78 -7.01 0.88 -12.37
CA MET A 78 -5.63 0.88 -11.91
C MET A 78 -5.19 -0.45 -11.30
N VAL A 79 -6.11 -1.29 -10.79
CA VAL A 79 -5.75 -2.63 -10.31
C VAL A 79 -5.00 -3.42 -11.38
N ASN A 80 -5.51 -3.52 -12.61
CA ASN A 80 -4.82 -4.25 -13.68
C ASN A 80 -3.46 -3.62 -14.01
N VAL A 81 -3.40 -2.28 -14.10
CA VAL A 81 -2.15 -1.56 -14.43
C VAL A 81 -1.08 -1.83 -13.38
N VAL A 82 -1.40 -1.67 -12.10
CA VAL A 82 -0.45 -1.83 -10.99
C VAL A 82 -0.04 -3.29 -10.82
N PHE A 83 -0.98 -4.24 -10.86
CA PHE A 83 -0.66 -5.66 -10.68
C PHE A 83 0.13 -6.22 -11.86
N SER A 84 -0.24 -5.91 -13.11
CA SER A 84 0.51 -6.37 -14.29
C SER A 84 1.91 -5.77 -14.37
N PHE A 85 2.05 -4.48 -14.03
CA PHE A 85 3.33 -3.80 -13.99
C PHE A 85 4.22 -4.33 -12.86
N GLY A 86 3.67 -4.48 -11.65
CA GLY A 86 4.36 -5.06 -10.50
C GLY A 86 4.79 -6.51 -10.77
N HIS A 87 3.93 -7.31 -11.38
CA HIS A 87 4.28 -8.68 -11.79
C HIS A 87 5.41 -8.70 -12.82
N ARG A 88 5.42 -7.79 -13.79
CA ARG A 88 6.46 -7.74 -14.81
C ARG A 88 7.81 -7.24 -14.28
N LEU A 89 7.80 -6.26 -13.39
CA LEU A 89 9.04 -5.64 -12.88
C LEU A 89 9.58 -6.26 -11.61
N LEU A 90 8.72 -6.70 -10.69
CA LEU A 90 9.10 -7.08 -9.33
C LEU A 90 8.96 -8.59 -9.04
N ASN A 91 8.51 -9.40 -10.01
CA ASN A 91 8.41 -10.85 -9.84
C ASN A 91 9.76 -11.57 -10.06
N PHE A 92 10.78 -11.11 -9.34
CA PHE A 92 12.08 -11.77 -9.26
C PHE A 92 12.33 -12.20 -7.82
N GLN A 93 12.84 -13.42 -7.63
CA GLN A 93 13.23 -13.87 -6.29
C GLN A 93 14.54 -13.19 -5.89
N SER A 94 14.46 -12.25 -4.96
CA SER A 94 15.62 -11.58 -4.38
C SER A 94 15.50 -11.56 -2.86
N ALA A 95 16.61 -11.85 -2.17
CA ALA A 95 16.69 -11.75 -0.72
C ALA A 95 16.28 -10.35 -0.21
N ARG A 96 16.55 -9.30 -0.99
CA ARG A 96 16.13 -7.92 -0.66
C ARG A 96 14.62 -7.73 -0.76
N VAL A 97 13.98 -8.28 -1.79
CA VAL A 97 12.52 -8.22 -1.95
C VAL A 97 11.85 -8.97 -0.80
N THR A 98 12.33 -10.16 -0.46
CA THR A 98 11.82 -10.93 0.69
C THR A 98 12.00 -10.18 2.01
N TYR A 99 13.14 -9.51 2.21
CA TYR A 99 13.35 -8.66 3.38
C TYR A 99 12.32 -7.52 3.44
N PHE A 100 12.13 -6.77 2.36
CA PHE A 100 11.16 -5.66 2.32
C PHE A 100 9.71 -6.14 2.48
N VAL A 101 9.36 -7.30 1.91
CA VAL A 101 8.03 -7.90 2.11
C VAL A 101 7.81 -8.25 3.59
N ASN A 102 8.80 -8.83 4.28
CA ASN A 102 8.69 -9.10 5.71
C ASN A 102 8.65 -7.82 6.56
N ALA A 103 9.39 -6.78 6.17
CA ALA A 103 9.40 -5.48 6.84
C ALA A 103 8.12 -4.67 6.59
N SER A 104 7.42 -4.93 5.48
CA SER A 104 6.32 -4.10 4.99
C SER A 104 5.18 -3.91 6.00
N LEU A 105 4.79 -4.94 6.76
CA LEU A 105 3.73 -4.84 7.76
C LEU A 105 4.13 -3.93 8.93
N PHE A 106 5.37 -4.03 9.39
CA PHE A 106 5.87 -3.16 10.44
C PHE A 106 6.01 -1.71 9.95
N ILE A 107 6.61 -1.52 8.78
CA ILE A 107 6.74 -0.20 8.14
C ILE A 107 5.35 0.42 7.96
N TYR A 108 4.37 -0.34 7.50
CA TYR A 108 2.98 0.11 7.37
C TYR A 108 2.39 0.60 8.69
N LEU A 109 2.68 -0.05 9.80
CA LEU A 109 2.17 0.38 11.10
C LEU A 109 2.80 1.70 11.58
N VAL A 110 4.11 1.87 11.38
CA VAL A 110 4.85 3.01 11.96
C VAL A 110 4.93 4.23 11.03
N HIS A 111 4.78 4.04 9.71
CA HIS A 111 5.00 5.14 8.77
C HIS A 111 3.98 6.28 8.93
N HIS A 112 2.70 6.00 9.21
CA HIS A 112 1.69 7.05 9.39
C HIS A 112 2.00 7.98 10.57
N PRO A 113 2.24 7.47 11.80
CA PRO A 113 2.69 8.30 12.91
C PRO A 113 3.97 9.11 12.60
N LEU A 114 4.95 8.50 11.94
CA LEU A 114 6.19 9.18 11.55
C LEU A 114 5.94 10.31 10.53
N THR A 115 5.06 10.09 9.56
CA THR A 115 4.65 11.11 8.58
C THR A 115 3.93 12.27 9.27
N LEU A 116 3.03 11.98 10.21
CA LEU A 116 2.35 13.01 11.00
C LEU A 116 3.33 13.81 11.85
N PHE A 117 4.27 13.14 12.50
CA PHE A 117 5.34 13.79 13.27
C PHE A 117 6.20 14.69 12.38
N PHE A 118 6.64 14.18 11.22
CA PHE A 118 7.41 14.96 10.26
C PHE A 118 6.62 16.16 9.72
N GLY A 119 5.34 15.97 9.40
CA GLY A 119 4.45 17.03 8.92
C GLY A 119 4.21 18.13 9.95
N ALA A 120 4.01 17.75 11.23
CA ALA A 120 3.69 18.69 12.29
C ALA A 120 4.93 19.45 12.80
N TYR A 121 6.08 18.79 12.92
CA TYR A 121 7.25 19.34 13.64
C TYR A 121 8.46 19.67 12.76
N ILE A 122 8.58 19.10 11.56
CA ILE A 122 9.79 19.28 10.72
C ILE A 122 9.46 20.09 9.47
N THR A 123 8.37 19.74 8.79
CA THR A 123 7.93 20.42 7.55
C THR A 123 7.77 21.93 7.69
N PRO A 124 7.24 22.51 8.80
CA PRO A 124 7.10 23.96 8.94
C PRO A 124 8.44 24.73 8.90
N HIS A 125 9.56 24.05 9.16
CA HIS A 125 10.90 24.64 9.14
C HIS A 125 11.56 24.58 7.75
N ILE A 126 10.95 23.93 6.77
CA ILE A 126 11.48 23.77 5.42
C ILE A 126 10.64 24.61 4.45
N THR A 127 11.26 25.62 3.84
CA THR A 127 10.58 26.53 2.91
C THR A 127 10.35 25.94 1.51
N SER A 128 11.12 24.92 1.12
CA SER A 128 11.03 24.28 -0.19
C SER A 128 10.26 22.96 -0.12
N ASN A 129 9.16 22.86 -0.88
CA ASN A 129 8.33 21.66 -0.96
C ASN A 129 9.10 20.43 -1.44
N TRP A 130 10.03 20.61 -2.38
CA TRP A 130 10.83 19.50 -2.89
C TRP A 130 11.81 18.97 -1.83
N LEU A 131 12.48 19.88 -1.10
CA LEU A 131 13.36 19.50 0.00
C LEU A 131 12.57 18.87 1.15
N GLY A 132 11.39 19.39 1.46
CA GLY A 132 10.48 18.83 2.46
C GLY A 132 10.07 17.40 2.11
N PHE A 133 9.71 17.16 0.84
CA PHE A 133 9.38 15.82 0.36
C PHE A 133 10.55 14.86 0.47
N LEU A 134 11.73 15.23 -0.02
CA LEU A 134 12.90 14.33 -0.01
C LEU A 134 13.37 14.06 1.43
N CYS A 135 13.38 15.08 2.28
CA CYS A 135 13.70 14.94 3.70
C CYS A 135 12.69 14.04 4.41
N GLY A 136 11.39 14.23 4.14
CA GLY A 136 10.32 13.39 4.69
C GLY A 136 10.43 11.94 4.26
N LEU A 137 10.73 11.69 2.97
CA LEU A 137 10.93 10.34 2.44
C LEU A 137 12.08 9.64 3.16
N ILE A 138 13.24 10.29 3.29
CA ILE A 138 14.41 9.73 3.97
C ILE A 138 14.12 9.52 5.46
N PHE A 139 13.46 10.48 6.11
CA PHE A 139 13.13 10.42 7.53
C PHE A 139 12.17 9.27 7.84
N VAL A 140 11.03 9.21 7.16
CA VAL A 140 9.98 8.20 7.43
C VAL A 140 10.47 6.80 7.07
N VAL A 141 11.05 6.62 5.88
CA VAL A 141 11.54 5.30 5.44
C VAL A 141 12.75 4.86 6.26
N GLY A 142 13.71 5.76 6.50
CA GLY A 142 14.91 5.47 7.27
C GLY A 142 14.58 5.06 8.71
N ILE A 143 13.73 5.83 9.39
CA ILE A 143 13.33 5.51 10.77
C ILE A 143 12.50 4.22 10.81
N ALA A 144 11.59 4.01 9.85
CA ALA A 144 10.80 2.78 9.81
C ALA A 144 11.68 1.52 9.67
N ILE A 145 12.74 1.57 8.85
CA ILE A 145 13.71 0.48 8.70
C ILE A 145 14.53 0.29 9.98
N ILE A 146 15.02 1.38 10.59
CA ILE A 146 15.77 1.30 11.86
C ILE A 146 14.90 0.68 12.96
N LEU A 147 13.66 1.13 13.08
CA LEU A 147 12.70 0.59 14.04
C LEU A 147 12.39 -0.88 13.76
N TYR A 148 12.31 -1.30 12.49
CA TYR A 148 12.15 -2.71 12.11
C TYR A 148 13.35 -3.57 12.53
N GLU A 149 14.58 -3.09 12.35
CA GLU A 149 15.80 -3.77 12.80
C GLU A 149 15.86 -3.89 14.33
N ILE A 150 15.45 -2.84 15.06
CA ILE A 150 15.33 -2.88 16.52
C ILE A 150 14.24 -3.87 16.94
N HIS A 151 13.10 -3.83 16.27
CA HIS A 151 11.98 -4.75 16.49
C HIS A 151 12.40 -6.22 16.32
N LEU A 152 13.19 -6.53 15.29
CA LEU A 152 13.69 -7.90 15.04
C LEU A 152 14.55 -8.45 16.18
N ARG A 153 15.15 -7.57 17.00
CA ARG A 153 15.96 -7.95 18.17
C ARG A 153 15.13 -8.25 19.42
N ILE A 154 13.83 -7.92 19.43
CA ILE A 154 12.94 -8.13 20.59
C ILE A 154 12.02 -9.34 20.32
N PRO A 155 12.21 -10.49 21.01
CA PRO A 155 11.52 -11.74 20.71
C PRO A 155 9.98 -11.68 20.82
N LEU A 156 9.45 -10.90 21.76
CA LEU A 156 8.01 -10.75 21.99
C LEU A 156 7.29 -10.04 20.84
N LEU A 157 7.93 -9.03 20.25
CA LEU A 157 7.34 -8.29 19.14
C LEU A 157 7.37 -9.09 17.83
N LYS A 158 8.37 -9.95 17.62
CA LYS A 158 8.44 -10.85 16.46
C LYS A 158 7.26 -11.82 16.38
N PHE A 159 6.78 -12.28 17.54
CA PHE A 159 5.59 -13.12 17.64
C PHE A 159 4.30 -12.34 17.34
N LEU A 160 4.14 -11.13 17.91
CA LEU A 160 2.93 -10.31 17.71
C LEU A 160 2.77 -9.79 16.27
N PHE A 161 3.86 -9.49 15.56
CA PHE A 161 3.79 -8.78 14.28
C PHE A 161 4.23 -9.59 13.06
N SER A 162 5.00 -10.69 13.22
CA SER A 162 5.45 -11.49 12.08
C SER A 162 4.57 -12.73 11.84
N GLY A 163 3.69 -13.11 12.78
CA GLY A 163 2.81 -14.28 12.68
C GLY A 163 3.54 -15.63 12.53
N LYS A 164 4.87 -15.62 12.48
CA LYS A 164 5.72 -16.79 12.37
C LYS A 164 6.00 -17.30 13.79
N PRO A 165 5.59 -18.53 14.13
CA PRO A 165 5.98 -19.12 15.41
C PRO A 165 7.51 -19.14 15.49
N VAL A 166 8.03 -18.87 16.69
CA VAL A 166 9.44 -19.10 17.00
C VAL A 166 9.67 -20.59 16.81
N VAL A 167 10.16 -21.00 15.65
CA VAL A 167 10.64 -22.36 15.45
C VAL A 167 11.81 -22.51 16.39
N LYS A 168 11.54 -23.08 17.56
CA LYS A 168 12.54 -23.58 18.49
C LYS A 168 13.42 -24.49 17.65
N ARG A 169 14.68 -24.10 17.42
CA ARG A 169 15.71 -24.99 16.89
C ARG A 169 15.90 -26.10 17.92
N GLU A 170 15.09 -27.14 17.80
CA GLU A 170 15.22 -28.40 18.53
C GLU A 170 15.32 -29.49 17.49
N ASN A 171 16.49 -29.56 16.82
CA ASN A 171 17.01 -30.76 16.17
C ASN A 171 18.42 -30.51 15.60
N ASP A 172 19.35 -30.13 16.47
CA ASP A 172 20.79 -30.23 16.18
C ASP A 172 21.50 -31.10 17.22
N LYS A 173 20.83 -32.19 17.60
CA LYS A 173 21.42 -33.33 18.28
C LYS A 173 20.85 -34.61 17.68
N ALA A 174 21.36 -34.99 16.51
CA ALA A 174 21.44 -36.40 16.16
C ALA A 174 22.87 -36.87 16.51
N PRO A 175 23.04 -37.91 17.34
CA PRO A 175 24.34 -38.36 17.80
C PRO A 175 25.09 -39.11 16.70
N ALA A 176 26.42 -39.03 16.77
CA ALA A 176 27.33 -39.85 16.00
C ALA A 176 26.96 -41.34 16.07
N ARG A 177 26.91 -42.01 14.91
CA ARG A 177 27.22 -43.42 14.74
C ARG A 177 27.63 -43.68 13.30
#